data_AF-A0A524L395-F1
#
_entry.id   AF-A0A524L395-F1
#
_cell.length_a   1.000
_cell.length_b   1.000
_cell.length_c   1.000
_cell.angle_alpha   90.00
_cell.angle_beta   90.00
_cell.angle_gamma   90.00
#
_symmetry.space_group_name_H-M   'P 1'
#
loop_
_entity.id
_entity.type
_entity.pdbx_description
1 polymer ?
#
loop_
_entity_poly.entity_id
_entity_poly.type
_entity_poly.pdbx_seq_one_letter_code
_entity_poly.pdbx_strand_id
1 'polypeptide(L)'
;MTRAVLGGTIEVPTLEGVERMKIPKNTPHGKVFKLRGKGIPHLRGFGRGDQLVQAVVEIPTSLSKKEEKLLTEFAKLRGEL
;
A
#
# COMPACT_ATOMS: atom_id res chain seq x y z
N MET A 1 -7.38 0.06 3.93
CA MET A 1 -6.91 0.52 5.26
C MET A 1 -6.00 -0.48 6.02
N THR A 2 -6.50 -1.63 6.48
CA THR A 2 -5.82 -2.48 7.51
C THR A 2 -4.40 -2.93 7.13
N ARG A 3 -4.17 -3.33 5.88
CA ARG A 3 -2.84 -3.73 5.39
C ARG A 3 -1.81 -2.59 5.41
N ALA A 4 -2.25 -1.33 5.31
CA ALA A 4 -1.34 -0.19 5.44
C ALA A 4 -0.89 0.01 6.90
N VAL A 5 -1.78 -0.26 7.86
CA VAL A 5 -1.50 -0.18 9.31
C VAL A 5 -0.65 -1.37 9.76
N LEU A 6 -1.12 -2.58 9.47
CA LEU A 6 -0.53 -3.84 9.98
C LEU A 6 0.64 -4.36 9.13
N GLY A 7 0.86 -3.76 7.95
CA GLY A 7 1.80 -4.25 6.94
C GLY A 7 1.28 -5.51 6.24
N GLY A 8 2.07 -6.00 5.29
CA GLY A 8 1.79 -7.23 4.58
C GLY A 8 2.52 -7.32 3.24
N THR A 9 2.09 -8.25 2.40
CA THR A 9 2.59 -8.39 1.03
C THR A 9 1.42 -8.19 0.08
N ILE A 10 1.65 -7.44 -1.00
CA ILE A 10 0.70 -7.29 -2.09
C ILE A 10 1.35 -7.69 -3.41
N GLU A 11 0.50 -8.03 -4.36
CA GLU A 11 0.89 -8.27 -5.74
C GLU A 11 0.63 -7.00 -6.54
N VAL A 12 1.67 -6.51 -7.22
CA VAL A 12 1.64 -5.29 -8.00
C VAL A 12 1.80 -5.65 -9.48
N PRO A 13 0.88 -5.22 -10.36
CA PRO A 13 1.04 -5.42 -11.79
C PRO A 13 2.18 -4.55 -12.31
N THR A 14 3.01 -5.14 -13.16
CA THR A 14 4.13 -4.52 -13.86
C THR A 14 4.00 -4.77 -15.35
N LEU A 15 4.85 -4.15 -16.17
CA LEU A 15 4.85 -4.35 -17.62
C LEU A 15 5.16 -5.79 -18.05
N GLU A 16 5.73 -6.62 -17.17
CA GLU A 16 6.18 -7.99 -17.47
C GLU A 16 5.38 -9.07 -16.73
N GLY A 17 4.34 -8.67 -15.98
CA GLY A 17 3.57 -9.59 -15.13
C GLY A 17 3.40 -9.02 -13.73
N VAL A 18 3.39 -9.88 -12.72
CA VAL A 18 3.06 -9.51 -11.34
C VAL A 18 4.29 -9.61 -10.45
N GLU A 19 4.56 -8.59 -9.65
CA GLU A 19 5.66 -8.57 -8.68
C GLU A 19 5.11 -8.53 -7.25
N ARG A 20 5.74 -9.27 -6.33
CA ARG A 20 5.36 -9.24 -4.91
C ARG A 20 6.08 -8.10 -4.19
N MET A 21 5.33 -7.12 -3.74
CA MET A 21 5.85 -5.98 -2.98
C MET A 21 5.45 -6.08 -1.50
N LYS A 22 6.42 -5.93 -0.61
CA LYS A 22 6.17 -5.82 0.83
C LYS A 22 5.72 -4.39 1.18
N ILE A 23 4.60 -4.29 1.88
CA ILE A 23 4.12 -3.05 2.50
C ILE A 23 4.59 -3.06 3.96
N PRO A 24 5.45 -2.11 4.38
CA PRO A 24 5.85 -2.00 5.77
C PRO A 24 4.65 -1.55 6.64
N LYS A 25 4.70 -1.88 7.93
CA LYS A 25 3.72 -1.38 8.91
C LYS A 25 3.69 0.14 8.91
N ASN A 26 2.54 0.72 9.27
CA ASN A 26 2.34 2.16 9.35
C ASN A 26 2.67 2.89 8.03
N THR A 27 2.29 2.30 6.89
CA THR A 27 2.44 2.95 5.60
C THR A 27 1.42 4.09 5.46
N PRO A 28 1.87 5.35 5.28
CA PRO A 28 0.96 6.48 5.11
C PRO A 28 0.30 6.45 3.73
N HIS A 29 -0.86 7.09 3.63
CA HIS A 29 -1.49 7.39 2.35
C HIS A 29 -0.55 8.21 1.46
N GLY A 30 -0.53 7.91 0.16
CA GLY A 30 0.27 8.63 -0.83
C GLY A 30 1.75 8.22 -0.85
N LYS A 31 2.21 7.32 0.03
CA LYS A 31 3.60 6.84 0.01
C LYS A 31 3.93 6.21 -1.35
N VAL A 32 5.04 6.63 -1.95
CA VAL A 32 5.51 6.10 -3.21
C VAL A 32 6.58 5.04 -2.96
N PHE A 33 6.34 3.85 -3.50
CA PHE A 33 7.31 2.77 -3.56
C PHE A 33 7.93 2.73 -4.95
N LYS A 34 9.23 2.41 -5.02
CA LYS A 34 9.99 2.37 -6.26
C LYS A 34 10.35 0.92 -6.57
N LEU A 35 9.76 0.36 -7.62
CA LEU A 35 10.13 -0.93 -8.17
C LEU A 35 11.23 -0.71 -9.21
N ARG A 36 12.47 -0.94 -8.79
CA ARG A 36 13.65 -0.66 -9.61
C ARG A 36 13.70 -1.55 -10.84
N GLY A 37 13.94 -0.95 -12.01
CA GLY A 37 14.08 -1.67 -13.29
C GLY A 37 12.76 -2.24 -13.86
N LYS A 38 11.61 -2.00 -13.21
CA LYS A 38 10.29 -2.45 -13.68
C LYS A 38 9.57 -1.42 -14.56
N GLY A 39 10.22 -0.29 -14.86
CA GLY A 39 9.70 0.72 -15.77
C GLY A 39 9.94 0.39 -17.25
N ILE A 40 9.71 1.41 -18.08
CA ILE A 40 9.83 1.32 -19.53
C ILE A 40 11.31 1.14 -19.94
N PRO A 41 11.60 0.26 -20.92
CA PRO A 41 12.95 0.14 -21.49
C PRO A 41 13.36 1.41 -22.25
N HIS A 42 14.65 1.76 -22.18
CA HIS A 42 15.16 2.92 -22.92
C HIS A 42 15.14 2.65 -24.43
N LEU A 43 14.58 3.59 -25.22
CA LEU A 43 14.47 3.44 -26.67
C LEU A 43 15.83 3.47 -27.41
N ARG A 44 16.84 4.12 -26.84
CA ARG A 44 18.17 4.32 -27.45
C ARG A 44 19.31 4.07 -26.46
N GLY A 45 19.28 2.95 -25.74
CA GLY A 45 20.33 2.60 -24.77
C GLY A 45 20.08 1.28 -24.04
N PHE A 46 20.89 1.01 -23.02
CA PHE A 46 20.75 -0.16 -22.16
C PHE A 46 20.01 0.19 -20.86
N GLY A 47 19.25 -0.78 -20.34
CA GLY A 47 18.57 -0.68 -19.05
C GLY A 47 17.11 -0.21 -19.14
N ARG A 48 16.47 -0.10 -17.98
CA ARG A 48 15.05 0.25 -17.84
C ARG A 48 14.87 1.31 -16.75
N GLY A 49 13.80 2.09 -16.88
CA GLY A 49 13.36 2.97 -15.80
C GLY A 49 12.77 2.19 -14.62
N ASP A 50 12.24 2.93 -13.65
CA ASP A 50 11.58 2.37 -12.47
C ASP A 50 10.06 2.53 -12.56
N GLN A 51 9.32 1.60 -11.96
CA GLN A 51 7.88 1.76 -11.77
C GLN A 51 7.64 2.37 -10.39
N LEU A 52 6.93 3.50 -10.36
CA LEU A 52 6.51 4.16 -9.13
C LEU A 52 5.10 3.70 -8.76
N VAL A 53 4.96 3.17 -7.56
CA VAL A 53 3.71 2.62 -7.03
C VAL A 53 3.27 3.49 -5.86
N GLN A 54 2.18 4.24 -6.04
CA GLN A 54 1.62 5.07 -4.97
C GLN A 54 0.62 4.26 -4.14
N ALA A 55 0.80 4.25 -2.83
CA ALA A 55 -0.14 3.61 -1.92
C ALA A 55 -1.39 4.48 -1.73
N VAL A 56 -2.54 3.97 -2.18
CA VAL A 56 -3.84 4.57 -1.92
C VAL A 56 -4.49 3.80 -0.78
N VAL A 57 -4.69 4.48 0.35
CA VAL A 57 -5.38 3.91 1.51
C VAL A 57 -6.85 4.28 1.44
N GLU A 58 -7.70 3.30 1.16
CA GLU A 58 -9.15 3.45 1.16
C GLU A 58 -9.73 3.22 2.56
N ILE A 59 -10.71 4.05 2.91
CA ILE A 59 -11.51 3.97 4.13
C ILE A 59 -12.79 3.20 3.80
N PRO A 60 -13.19 2.19 4.61
CA PRO A 60 -14.42 1.44 4.36
C PRO A 60 -15.66 2.35 4.47
N THR A 61 -16.62 2.17 3.56
CA THR A 61 -17.86 2.95 3.50
C THR A 61 -18.94 2.47 4.47
N SER A 62 -18.86 1.22 4.93
CA SER A 62 -19.77 0.63 5.90
C SER A 62 -19.02 -0.26 6.87
N LEU A 63 -19.44 -0.24 8.14
CA LEU A 63 -18.86 -1.05 9.21
C LEU A 63 -19.95 -1.92 9.85
N SER A 64 -19.63 -3.18 10.11
CA SER A 64 -20.44 -4.03 10.97
C SER A 64 -20.31 -3.60 12.44
N LYS A 65 -21.28 -3.99 13.28
CA LYS A 65 -21.26 -3.71 14.74
C LYS A 65 -19.96 -4.16 15.41
N LYS A 66 -19.37 -5.26 14.95
CA LYS A 66 -18.11 -5.79 15.50
C LYS A 66 -16.92 -4.91 15.10
N GLU A 67 -16.85 -4.47 13.85
CA GLU A 67 -15.77 -3.60 13.36
C GLU A 67 -15.81 -2.23 14.02
N GLU A 68 -17.00 -1.65 14.18
CA GLU A 68 -17.19 -0.37 14.88
C GLU A 68 -16.73 -0.45 16.34
N LYS A 69 -17.09 -1.52 17.06
CA LYS A 69 -16.64 -1.75 18.43
C LYS A 69 -15.12 -1.81 18.53
N LEU A 70 -14.45 -2.54 17.63
CA LEU A 70 -13.00 -2.66 17.61
C LEU A 70 -12.30 -1.34 17.31
N LEU A 71 -12.84 -0.56 16.36
CA LEU A 71 -12.29 0.77 16.05
C LEU A 71 -12.50 1.76 17.21
N THR A 72 -13.63 1.67 17.92
CA THR A 72 -13.90 2.49 19.11
C THR A 72 -12.92 2.16 20.24
N GLU A 73 -12.67 0.87 20.48
CA GLU A 73 -11.68 0.43 21.47
C GLU A 73 -10.27 0.89 21.11
N PHE A 74 -9.91 0.78 19.83
CA PHE A 74 -8.64 1.31 19.32
C PHE A 74 -8.51 2.82 19.52
N ALA A 75 -9.57 3.59 19.24
CA ALA A 75 -9.59 5.04 19.44
C ALA A 75 -9.41 5.43 20.92
N LYS A 76 -10.05 4.71 21.86
CA LYS A 76 -9.86 4.90 23.30
C LYS A 76 -8.41 4.65 23.74
N LEU A 77 -7.79 3.58 23.24
CA LEU A 77 -6.37 3.28 23.52
C LEU A 77 -5.43 4.39 23.04
N ARG A 78 -5.85 5.12 21.99
CA ARG A 78 -5.11 6.22 21.39
C ARG A 78 -5.41 7.58 22.05
N GLY A 79 -6.41 7.65 22.93
CA GLY A 79 -6.91 8.90 23.51
C GLY A 79 -7.61 9.80 22.49
N GLU A 80 -8.14 9.22 21.42
CA GLU A 80 -8.85 9.93 20.35
C GLU A 80 -10.38 10.03 20.63
N LEU A 81 -10.86 9.33 21.67
CA LEU A 81 -12.20 9.34 22.25
C LEU A 81 -12.10 9.21 23.77
#